data_AF-A0A1Y2II05-F1
#
_entry.id   AF-A0A1Y2II05-F1
#
_cell.length_a   1.000
_cell.length_b   1.000
_cell.length_c   1.000
_cell.angle_alpha   90.00
_cell.angle_beta   90.00
_cell.angle_gamma   90.00
#
_symmetry.space_group_name_H-M   'P 1'
#
loop_
_entity.id
_entity.type
_entity.pdbx_description
1 polymer ?
#
loop_
_entity_poly.entity_id
_entity_poly.type
_entity_poly.pdbx_seq_one_letter_code
_entity_poly.pdbx_strand_id
1 'polypeptide(L)'
;MFLSAFLLLLATPVASAAVLLNKQPSVPQINATSERLGSIFLNPGGPGDSGVGALKSVASELVALSGGRYDIVSWDLHGVGPLTIPGDIHCFDSVEEYHTFWEGTIELDGIEMTGNFTDPADIRALLSQAPIMQKRYEELGHRCMQHPTGKYLKYLGSAAAVRDMVALADALDGPDAPINYIGISSGTLLGS
;
A
#
# COMPACT_ATOMS: atom_id res chain seq x y z
N MET A 1 -3.44 55.75 -38.33
CA MET A 1 -3.29 55.53 -36.88
C MET A 1 -2.95 54.06 -36.72
N PHE A 2 -1.67 53.70 -36.75
CA PHE A 2 -0.81 53.45 -35.57
C PHE A 2 -1.36 52.27 -34.73
N LEU A 3 -0.66 51.17 -34.42
CA LEU A 3 0.76 50.82 -34.49
C LEU A 3 0.94 49.28 -34.31
N SER A 4 1.99 48.76 -34.92
CA SER A 4 2.79 47.53 -34.68
C SER A 4 2.77 46.91 -33.26
N ALA A 5 2.90 45.58 -33.16
CA ALA A 5 4.03 44.93 -32.47
C ALA A 5 4.07 43.39 -32.64
N PHE A 6 5.14 42.93 -33.27
CA PHE A 6 5.71 41.59 -33.21
C PHE A 6 6.38 41.41 -31.85
N LEU A 7 6.17 40.28 -31.15
CA LEU A 7 7.16 39.78 -30.19
C LEU A 7 7.11 38.24 -30.12
N LEU A 8 8.04 37.63 -30.86
CA LEU A 8 8.64 36.33 -30.55
C LEU A 8 9.41 36.50 -29.23
N LEU A 9 9.22 35.63 -28.22
CA LEU A 9 10.31 35.22 -27.32
C LEU A 9 9.96 33.94 -26.54
N LEU A 10 10.69 32.88 -26.93
CA LEU A 10 11.26 31.80 -26.11
C LEU A 10 10.38 30.65 -25.58
N ALA A 11 10.76 29.47 -26.06
CA ALA A 11 10.43 28.16 -25.57
C ALA A 11 10.81 27.96 -24.10
N THR A 12 9.92 27.32 -23.36
CA THR A 12 10.27 26.34 -22.33
C THR A 12 9.47 25.06 -22.62
N PRO A 13 10.12 23.94 -22.95
CA PRO A 13 9.45 22.66 -22.97
C PRO A 13 9.52 22.11 -21.54
N VAL A 14 8.43 22.21 -20.79
CA VAL A 14 8.15 21.20 -19.76
C VAL A 14 6.87 20.53 -20.22
N ALA A 15 7.08 19.39 -20.86
CA ALA A 15 6.05 18.59 -21.47
C ALA A 15 4.92 18.33 -20.48
N SER A 16 3.69 18.49 -20.97
CA SER A 16 2.47 18.03 -20.33
C SER A 16 2.59 16.54 -20.00
N ALA A 17 2.72 16.21 -18.71
CA ALA A 17 2.24 14.93 -18.21
C ALA A 17 0.72 15.05 -18.10
N ALA A 18 0.02 14.79 -19.21
CA ALA A 18 -1.42 14.64 -19.22
C ALA A 18 -1.77 13.37 -18.44
N VAL A 19 -2.02 13.52 -17.14
CA VAL A 19 -2.66 12.52 -16.28
C VAL A 19 -4.09 12.35 -16.76
N LEU A 20 -4.36 11.34 -17.58
CA LEU A 20 -5.71 11.07 -18.07
C LEU A 20 -5.99 9.55 -18.19
N LEU A 21 -6.22 8.95 -17.02
CA LEU A 21 -7.33 8.03 -16.74
C LEU A 21 -8.08 8.53 -15.49
N ASN A 22 -8.92 9.53 -15.71
CA ASN A 22 -9.97 10.06 -14.82
C ASN A 22 -10.92 8.92 -14.39
N LYS A 23 -11.36 8.66 -13.14
CA LYS A 23 -11.50 9.43 -11.89
C LYS A 23 -11.46 8.50 -10.66
N GLN A 24 -10.42 7.68 -10.46
CA GLN A 24 -10.28 6.95 -9.20
C GLN A 24 -8.99 7.38 -8.52
N PRO A 25 -9.06 8.31 -7.57
CA PRO A 25 -7.90 8.74 -6.78
C PRO A 25 -7.14 7.56 -6.14
N SER A 26 -7.82 6.43 -5.92
CA SER A 26 -7.29 5.19 -5.37
C SER A 26 -6.41 4.36 -6.32
N VAL A 27 -6.38 4.66 -7.63
CA VAL A 27 -5.58 3.94 -8.63
C VAL A 27 -4.81 4.93 -9.51
N PRO A 28 -3.76 5.58 -8.97
CA PRO A 28 -2.92 6.47 -9.76
C PRO A 28 -2.10 5.69 -10.79
N GLN A 29 -1.86 6.36 -11.91
CA GLN A 29 -1.04 5.88 -13.00
C GLN A 29 -0.08 6.97 -13.47
N ILE A 30 1.15 6.56 -13.76
CA ILE A 30 2.15 7.38 -14.44
C ILE A 30 2.37 6.80 -15.83
N ASN A 31 2.07 7.60 -16.85
CA ASN A 31 2.09 7.14 -18.24
C ASN A 31 3.51 6.85 -18.74
N ALA A 32 3.61 5.88 -19.65
CA ALA A 32 4.79 5.65 -20.47
C ALA A 32 5.22 6.94 -21.19
N THR A 33 6.53 7.11 -21.38
CA THR A 33 7.12 8.28 -22.06
C THR A 33 7.51 7.99 -23.51
N SER A 34 7.34 6.74 -23.97
CA SER A 34 7.59 6.28 -25.34
C SER A 34 6.51 5.29 -25.80
N GLU A 35 6.80 4.44 -26.79
CA GLU A 35 5.85 3.43 -27.26
C GLU A 35 5.42 2.51 -26.10
N ARG A 36 4.11 2.51 -25.83
CA ARG A 36 3.49 1.80 -24.72
C ARG A 36 3.40 0.31 -25.01
N LEU A 37 3.97 -0.52 -24.14
CA LEU A 37 3.93 -1.98 -24.18
C LEU A 37 2.93 -2.60 -23.20
N GLY A 38 2.41 -1.83 -22.24
CA GLY A 38 1.44 -2.29 -21.24
C GLY A 38 1.61 -1.53 -19.92
N SER A 39 1.05 -2.09 -18.85
CA SER A 39 1.19 -1.57 -17.49
C SER A 39 2.11 -2.44 -16.64
N ILE A 40 2.80 -1.82 -15.68
CA ILE A 40 3.49 -2.47 -14.56
C ILE A 40 2.75 -2.08 -13.28
N PHE A 41 2.25 -3.09 -12.57
CA PHE A 41 1.57 -2.95 -11.29
C PHE A 41 2.58 -2.98 -10.13
N LEU A 42 2.59 -1.94 -9.30
CA LEU A 42 3.42 -1.83 -8.11
C LEU A 42 2.59 -2.09 -6.85
N ASN A 43 3.13 -2.87 -5.92
CA ASN A 43 2.66 -2.90 -4.54
C ASN A 43 3.84 -2.80 -3.55
N PRO A 44 3.84 -1.83 -2.63
CA PRO A 44 4.96 -1.61 -1.71
C PRO A 44 5.03 -2.60 -0.54
N GLY A 45 3.93 -3.31 -0.25
CA GLY A 45 3.83 -4.20 0.90
C GLY A 45 3.24 -3.56 2.15
N GLY A 46 3.92 -3.73 3.29
CA GLY A 46 3.41 -3.45 4.64
C GLY A 46 3.12 -4.75 5.40
N PRO A 47 1.95 -5.40 5.23
CA PRO A 47 0.74 -4.96 4.51
C PRO A 47 0.12 -3.71 5.14
N GLY A 48 -0.62 -2.92 4.34
CA GLY A 48 -1.28 -1.71 4.82
C GLY A 48 -0.62 -0.41 4.34
N ASP A 49 0.53 -0.49 3.66
CA ASP A 49 1.15 0.69 3.06
C ASP A 49 0.37 1.14 1.83
N SER A 50 0.22 2.45 1.68
CA SER A 50 -0.48 3.04 0.53
C SER A 50 0.34 2.87 -0.75
N GLY A 51 -0.21 2.12 -1.71
CA GLY A 51 0.34 2.02 -3.05
C GLY A 51 0.29 3.37 -3.78
N VAL A 52 -0.75 4.17 -3.53
CA VAL A 52 -0.85 5.54 -4.06
C VAL A 52 0.28 6.43 -3.52
N GLY A 53 0.55 6.33 -2.22
CA GLY A 53 1.66 7.01 -1.56
C GLY A 53 3.00 6.59 -2.13
N ALA A 54 3.24 5.27 -2.22
CA ALA A 54 4.49 4.71 -2.73
C ALA A 54 4.77 5.12 -4.18
N LEU A 55 3.76 5.10 -5.05
CA LEU A 55 3.93 5.46 -6.47
C LEU A 55 4.47 6.89 -6.62
N LYS A 56 4.02 7.84 -5.78
CA LYS A 56 4.52 9.23 -5.81
C LYS A 56 6.02 9.30 -5.51
N SER A 57 6.54 8.37 -4.71
CA SER A 57 7.94 8.35 -4.30
C SER A 57 8.85 7.65 -5.31
N VAL A 58 8.40 6.57 -5.95
CA VAL A 58 9.28 5.71 -6.77
C VAL A 58 8.97 5.71 -8.27
N ALA A 59 7.93 6.40 -8.73
CA ALA A 59 7.49 6.30 -10.13
C ALA A 59 8.55 6.72 -11.16
N SER A 60 9.30 7.79 -10.92
CA SER A 60 10.32 8.26 -11.87
C SER A 60 11.42 7.21 -12.10
N GLU A 61 11.84 6.54 -11.03
CA GLU A 61 12.83 5.46 -11.09
C GLU A 61 12.26 4.26 -11.84
N LEU A 62 11.02 3.87 -11.55
CA LEU A 62 10.37 2.73 -12.23
C LEU A 62 10.11 2.99 -13.72
N VAL A 63 9.72 4.20 -14.10
CA VAL A 63 9.59 4.59 -15.51
C VAL A 63 10.95 4.52 -16.22
N ALA A 64 12.03 4.97 -15.57
CA ALA A 64 13.36 4.88 -16.14
C ALA A 64 13.82 3.41 -16.30
N LEU A 65 13.61 2.58 -15.27
CA LEU A 65 13.97 1.16 -15.29
C LEU A 65 13.17 0.35 -16.32
N SER A 66 11.94 0.75 -16.62
CA SER A 66 11.10 0.12 -17.66
C SER A 66 11.42 0.61 -19.08
N GLY A 67 12.41 1.48 -19.23
CA GLY A 67 12.78 2.10 -20.51
C GLY A 67 11.74 3.10 -21.02
N GLY A 68 10.85 3.59 -20.15
CA GLY A 68 9.79 4.53 -20.51
C GLY A 68 8.69 3.93 -21.39
N ARG A 69 8.58 2.59 -21.45
CA ARG A 69 7.64 1.88 -22.32
C ARG A 69 6.42 1.31 -21.60
N TYR A 70 6.35 1.44 -20.28
CA TYR A 70 5.23 0.93 -19.48
C TYR A 70 4.60 2.05 -18.69
N ASP A 71 3.27 2.00 -18.58
CA ASP A 71 2.56 2.76 -17.56
C ASP A 71 2.90 2.14 -16.19
N ILE A 72 3.19 2.96 -15.19
CA ILE A 72 3.38 2.48 -13.82
C ILE A 72 2.10 2.75 -13.05
N VAL A 73 1.46 1.67 -12.60
CA VAL A 73 0.16 1.68 -11.94
C VAL A 73 0.33 1.17 -10.53
N SER A 74 -0.34 1.80 -9.58
CA SER A 74 -0.39 1.34 -8.20
C SER A 74 -1.79 1.58 -7.65
N TRP A 75 -2.14 0.92 -6.55
CA TRP A 75 -3.42 1.10 -5.88
C TRP A 75 -3.29 0.84 -4.39
N ASP A 76 -4.19 1.45 -3.63
CA ASP A 76 -4.36 1.08 -2.22
C ASP A 76 -5.22 -0.18 -2.13
N LEU A 77 -4.78 -1.15 -1.31
CA LEU A 77 -5.55 -2.37 -1.05
C LEU A 77 -6.85 -2.03 -0.29
N HIS A 78 -7.85 -2.90 -0.38
CA HIS A 78 -9.05 -2.78 0.48
C HIS A 78 -8.64 -2.66 1.95
N GLY A 79 -9.16 -1.64 2.64
CA GLY A 79 -8.77 -1.38 4.03
C GLY A 79 -7.62 -0.40 4.22
N VAL A 80 -7.10 0.17 3.13
CA VAL A 80 -5.94 1.07 3.14
C VAL A 80 -6.32 2.40 2.50
N GLY A 81 -5.97 3.47 3.19
CA GLY A 81 -6.09 4.84 2.70
C GLY A 81 -7.54 5.33 2.62
N PRO A 82 -7.72 6.65 2.49
CA PRO A 82 -9.04 7.28 2.52
C PRO A 82 -9.82 7.14 1.19
N LEU A 83 -9.19 6.56 0.16
CA LEU A 83 -9.73 6.52 -1.20
C LEU A 83 -10.30 5.16 -1.58
N THR A 84 -10.05 4.14 -0.77
CA THR A 84 -10.66 2.81 -0.95
C THR A 84 -12.02 2.76 -0.27
N ILE A 85 -12.84 1.79 -0.65
CA ILE A 85 -14.05 1.43 0.09
C ILE A 85 -13.77 0.05 0.70
N PRO A 86 -13.78 -0.10 2.03
CA PRO A 86 -14.39 0.77 3.03
C PRO A 86 -13.54 1.94 3.56
N GLY A 87 -12.31 2.12 3.05
CA GLY A 87 -11.32 3.01 3.64
C GLY A 87 -10.52 2.28 4.72
N ASP A 88 -9.83 3.01 5.58
CA ASP A 88 -9.00 2.43 6.63
C ASP A 88 -9.79 1.51 7.59
N ILE A 89 -9.18 0.38 7.94
CA ILE A 89 -9.69 -0.47 9.01
C ILE A 89 -9.15 0.00 10.35
N HIS A 90 -10.04 0.08 11.32
CA HIS A 90 -9.74 0.56 12.65
C HIS A 90 -10.18 -0.49 13.67
N CYS A 91 -9.35 -0.66 14.70
CA CYS A 91 -9.68 -1.40 15.92
C CYS A 91 -9.77 -0.47 17.13
N PHE A 92 -9.32 0.77 16.98
CA PHE A 92 -9.30 1.80 18.00
C PHE A 92 -9.84 3.08 17.38
N ASP A 93 -10.58 3.85 18.17
CA ASP A 93 -11.13 5.14 17.72
C ASP A 93 -10.08 6.25 17.78
N SER A 94 -9.00 6.05 18.54
CA SER A 94 -7.91 7.03 18.67
C SER A 94 -6.56 6.39 19.01
N VAL A 95 -5.50 7.18 18.84
CA VAL A 95 -4.12 6.79 19.20
C VAL A 95 -3.98 6.62 20.72
N GLU A 96 -4.66 7.44 21.50
CA GLU A 96 -4.68 7.32 22.97
C GLU A 96 -5.28 5.99 23.40
N GLU A 97 -6.39 5.57 22.78
CA GLU A 97 -7.01 4.29 23.08
C GLU A 97 -6.11 3.10 22.72
N TYR A 98 -5.46 3.18 21.55
CA TYR A 98 -4.42 2.23 21.15
C TYR A 98 -3.30 2.16 22.20
N HIS A 99 -2.78 3.31 22.65
CA HIS A 99 -1.69 3.35 23.60
C HIS A 99 -2.10 2.78 24.96
N THR A 100 -3.28 3.15 25.48
CA THR A 100 -3.80 2.60 26.74
C THR A 100 -4.03 1.09 26.66
N PHE A 101 -4.45 0.57 25.51
CA PHE A 101 -4.65 -0.87 25.33
C PHE A 101 -3.35 -1.66 25.40
N TRP A 102 -2.27 -1.12 24.83
CA TRP A 102 -0.96 -1.78 24.76
C TRP A 102 0.03 -1.36 25.86
N GLU A 103 -0.33 -0.40 26.72
CA GLU A 103 0.51 0.01 27.84
C GLU A 103 0.79 -1.17 28.78
N GLY A 104 2.06 -1.37 29.15
CA GLY A 104 2.45 -2.51 30.00
C GLY A 104 2.56 -3.85 29.25
N THR A 105 2.50 -3.85 27.92
CA THR A 105 2.57 -5.07 27.09
C THR A 105 3.78 -5.06 26.15
N ILE A 106 4.07 -6.22 25.55
CA ILE A 106 5.25 -6.42 24.70
C ILE A 106 5.25 -5.48 23.47
N GLU A 107 4.09 -5.05 23.00
CA GLU A 107 3.92 -4.21 21.80
C GLU A 107 4.54 -2.84 21.96
N LEU A 108 4.41 -2.25 23.15
CA LEU A 108 4.98 -0.93 23.45
C LEU A 108 6.27 -1.03 24.27
N ASP A 109 6.33 -1.97 25.21
CA ASP A 109 7.44 -2.05 26.16
C ASP A 109 8.56 -2.99 25.71
N GLY A 110 8.27 -3.85 24.72
CA GLY A 110 9.19 -4.84 24.19
C GLY A 110 9.16 -6.17 24.95
N ILE A 111 9.90 -7.14 24.40
CA ILE A 111 10.08 -8.46 25.03
C ILE A 111 11.07 -8.32 26.18
N GLU A 112 10.70 -8.79 27.37
CA GLU A 112 11.65 -8.91 28.48
C GLU A 112 12.62 -10.05 28.18
N MET A 113 13.81 -9.72 27.68
CA MET A 113 14.85 -10.68 27.34
C MET A 113 15.81 -10.87 28.51
N THR A 114 15.96 -12.12 28.95
CA THR A 114 16.89 -12.49 30.01
C THR A 114 18.06 -13.28 29.43
N GLY A 115 19.28 -12.92 29.83
CA GLY A 115 20.50 -13.63 29.45
C GLY A 115 20.74 -13.71 27.93
N ASN A 116 21.35 -14.82 27.49
CA ASN A 116 21.67 -15.08 26.08
C ASN A 116 20.94 -16.33 25.55
N PHE A 117 19.90 -16.79 26.26
CA PHE A 117 19.11 -17.97 25.93
C PHE A 117 19.89 -19.30 25.89
N THR A 118 21.05 -19.38 26.56
CA THR A 118 21.77 -20.66 26.74
C THR A 118 21.32 -21.43 27.97
N ASP A 119 20.77 -20.74 28.99
CA ASP A 119 20.12 -21.36 30.14
C ASP A 119 18.65 -21.69 29.81
N PRO A 120 18.18 -22.93 30.04
CA PRO A 120 16.76 -23.26 29.94
C PRO A 120 15.82 -22.35 30.77
N ALA A 121 16.31 -21.71 31.83
CA ALA A 121 15.54 -20.75 32.62
C ALA A 121 15.19 -19.48 31.81
N ASP A 122 16.15 -18.94 31.06
CA ASP A 122 15.95 -17.76 30.19
C ASP A 122 14.90 -18.05 29.11
N ILE A 123 14.97 -19.25 28.50
CA ILE A 123 13.99 -19.70 27.51
C ILE A 123 12.60 -19.83 28.14
N ARG A 124 12.49 -20.40 29.34
CA ARG A 124 11.20 -20.49 30.05
C ARG A 124 10.65 -19.11 30.40
N ALA A 125 11.50 -18.16 30.81
CA ALA A 125 11.10 -16.79 31.10
C ALA A 125 10.55 -16.10 29.85
N LEU A 126 11.22 -16.24 28.70
CA LEU A 126 10.72 -15.73 27.42
C LEU A 126 9.36 -16.35 27.06
N LEU A 127 9.26 -17.68 27.08
CA LEU A 127 8.03 -18.38 26.68
C LEU A 127 6.86 -18.12 27.64
N SER A 128 7.13 -17.80 28.91
CA SER A 128 6.08 -17.46 29.88
C SER A 128 5.31 -16.17 29.53
N GLN A 129 5.88 -15.32 28.66
CA GLN A 129 5.24 -14.09 28.18
C GLN A 129 4.21 -14.37 27.08
N ALA A 130 4.33 -15.47 26.35
CA ALA A 130 3.48 -15.78 25.19
C ALA A 130 1.98 -15.88 25.51
N PRO A 131 1.53 -16.53 26.62
CA PRO A 131 0.10 -16.60 26.95
C PRO A 131 -0.50 -15.23 27.30
N ILE A 132 0.29 -14.31 27.86
CA ILE A 132 -0.14 -12.94 28.15
C ILE A 132 -0.48 -12.25 26.82
N MET A 133 0.43 -12.40 25.86
CA MET A 133 0.25 -11.81 24.54
C MET A 133 -0.85 -12.45 23.71
N GLN A 134 -0.97 -13.77 23.77
CA GLN A 134 -2.06 -14.50 23.13
C GLN A 134 -3.42 -13.92 23.57
N LYS A 135 -3.60 -13.72 24.88
CA LYS A 135 -4.84 -13.12 25.42
C LYS A 135 -5.07 -11.70 24.89
N ARG A 136 -4.02 -10.87 24.82
CA ARG A 136 -4.12 -9.50 24.28
C ARG A 136 -4.48 -9.49 22.80
N TYR A 137 -3.90 -10.37 21.98
CA TYR A 137 -4.28 -10.48 20.57
C TYR A 137 -5.70 -11.01 20.38
N GLU A 138 -6.18 -11.92 21.23
CA GLU A 138 -7.58 -12.34 21.23
C GLU A 138 -8.51 -11.15 21.54
N GLU A 139 -8.20 -10.36 22.58
CA GLU A 139 -8.94 -9.14 22.93
C GLU A 139 -8.93 -8.13 21.77
N LEU A 140 -7.78 -7.93 21.13
CA LEU A 140 -7.64 -7.09 19.93
C LEU A 140 -8.54 -7.59 18.80
N GLY A 141 -8.53 -8.90 18.51
CA GLY A 141 -9.36 -9.50 17.48
C GLY A 141 -10.85 -9.25 17.71
N HIS A 142 -11.34 -9.45 18.94
CA HIS A 142 -12.73 -9.17 19.29
C HIS A 142 -13.07 -7.68 19.10
N ARG A 143 -12.18 -6.80 19.53
CA ARG A 143 -12.32 -5.35 19.38
C ARG A 143 -12.38 -4.93 17.90
N CYS A 144 -11.45 -5.40 17.07
CA CYS A 144 -11.46 -5.15 15.62
C CYS A 144 -12.79 -5.62 14.98
N MET A 145 -13.29 -6.79 15.39
CA MET A 145 -14.55 -7.35 14.87
C MET A 145 -15.78 -6.55 15.31
N GLN A 146 -15.75 -5.93 16.49
CA GLN A 146 -16.84 -5.12 17.04
C GLN A 146 -16.82 -3.67 16.56
N HIS A 147 -15.67 -3.17 16.11
CA HIS A 147 -15.55 -1.82 15.56
C HIS A 147 -16.43 -1.66 14.30
N PRO A 148 -17.00 -0.46 14.02
CA PRO A 148 -17.87 -0.25 12.85
C PRO A 148 -17.28 -0.65 11.49
N THR A 149 -15.96 -0.56 11.32
CA THR A 149 -15.24 -1.01 10.11
C THR A 149 -14.94 -2.51 10.11
N GLY A 150 -15.07 -3.21 11.24
CA GLY A 150 -14.84 -4.65 11.40
C GLY A 150 -15.71 -5.53 10.50
N LYS A 151 -16.91 -5.07 10.13
CA LYS A 151 -17.81 -5.77 9.19
C LYS A 151 -17.18 -6.02 7.81
N TYR A 152 -16.14 -5.27 7.45
CA TYR A 152 -15.44 -5.41 6.18
C TYR A 152 -14.27 -6.41 6.22
N LEU A 153 -13.78 -6.82 7.40
CA LEU A 153 -12.60 -7.69 7.56
C LEU A 153 -12.64 -8.97 6.70
N LYS A 154 -13.84 -9.54 6.49
CA LYS A 154 -14.05 -10.72 5.64
C LYS A 154 -13.80 -10.51 4.13
N TYR A 155 -13.69 -9.26 3.69
CA TYR A 155 -13.44 -8.89 2.30
C TYR A 155 -12.00 -8.39 2.09
N LEU A 156 -11.22 -8.34 3.17
CA LEU A 156 -9.81 -8.03 3.12
C LEU A 156 -9.02 -9.33 2.98
N GLY A 157 -7.92 -9.26 2.23
CA GLY A 157 -6.99 -10.37 2.09
C GLY A 157 -6.32 -10.39 0.73
N SER A 158 -5.18 -11.07 0.66
CA SER A 158 -4.36 -11.15 -0.55
C SER A 158 -5.13 -11.68 -1.76
N ALA A 159 -6.02 -12.67 -1.58
CA ALA A 159 -6.83 -13.20 -2.68
C ALA A 159 -7.82 -12.17 -3.24
N ALA A 160 -8.37 -11.28 -2.40
CA ALA A 160 -9.21 -10.18 -2.87
C ALA A 160 -8.35 -9.15 -3.61
N ALA A 161 -7.22 -8.75 -3.03
CA ALA A 161 -6.27 -7.83 -3.64
C ALA A 161 -5.79 -8.29 -5.04
N VAL A 162 -5.53 -9.59 -5.23
CA VAL A 162 -5.16 -10.15 -6.52
C VAL A 162 -6.33 -10.07 -7.53
N ARG A 163 -7.58 -10.29 -7.10
CA ARG A 163 -8.74 -10.11 -7.98
C ARG A 163 -8.91 -8.65 -8.40
N ASP A 164 -8.65 -7.72 -7.49
CA ASP A 164 -8.68 -6.29 -7.83
C ASP A 164 -7.58 -5.95 -8.83
N MET A 165 -6.35 -6.46 -8.64
CA MET A 165 -5.25 -6.30 -9.59
C MET A 165 -5.60 -6.85 -10.98
N VAL A 166 -6.18 -8.06 -11.06
CA VAL A 166 -6.62 -8.65 -12.34
C VAL A 166 -7.69 -7.80 -13.01
N ALA A 167 -8.69 -7.33 -12.25
CA ALA A 167 -9.73 -6.46 -12.80
C ALA A 167 -9.18 -5.12 -13.30
N LEU A 168 -8.18 -4.56 -12.62
CA LEU A 168 -7.48 -3.36 -13.08
C LEU A 168 -6.66 -3.65 -14.34
N ALA A 169 -5.94 -4.77 -14.41
CA ALA A 169 -5.19 -5.18 -15.59
C ALA A 169 -6.10 -5.37 -16.81
N ASP A 170 -7.22 -6.08 -16.64
CA ASP A 170 -8.21 -6.28 -17.69
C ASP A 170 -8.77 -4.94 -18.22
N ALA A 171 -8.97 -3.96 -17.33
CA ALA A 171 -9.47 -2.64 -17.69
C ALA A 171 -8.43 -1.76 -18.41
N LEU A 172 -7.14 -1.91 -18.08
CA LEU A 172 -6.05 -1.07 -18.59
C LEU A 172 -5.39 -1.65 -19.85
N ASP A 173 -5.14 -2.95 -19.85
CA ASP A 173 -4.37 -3.65 -20.89
C ASP A 173 -5.23 -4.62 -21.71
N GLY A 174 -6.47 -4.86 -21.29
CA GLY A 174 -7.41 -5.78 -21.93
C GLY A 174 -7.40 -7.18 -21.29
N PRO A 175 -8.46 -7.96 -21.50
CA PRO A 175 -8.56 -9.31 -20.97
C PRO A 175 -7.44 -10.20 -21.53
N ASP A 176 -6.95 -11.11 -20.69
CA ASP A 176 -5.87 -12.07 -20.98
C ASP A 176 -4.49 -11.43 -21.25
N ALA A 177 -4.34 -10.12 -21.08
CA ALA A 177 -3.04 -9.46 -21.13
C ALA A 177 -2.13 -9.96 -20.00
N PRO A 178 -0.83 -10.15 -20.24
CA PRO A 178 0.09 -10.52 -19.18
C PRO A 178 0.19 -9.39 -18.14
N ILE A 179 0.06 -9.74 -16.86
CA ILE A 179 0.21 -8.79 -15.76
C ILE A 179 1.71 -8.66 -15.44
N ASN A 180 2.30 -7.50 -15.74
CA ASN A 180 3.64 -7.17 -15.27
C ASN A 180 3.53 -6.61 -13.85
N TYR A 181 4.29 -7.17 -12.91
CA TYR A 181 4.12 -6.88 -11.49
C TYR A 181 5.45 -6.69 -10.76
N ILE A 182 5.47 -5.72 -9.85
CA ILE A 182 6.55 -5.45 -8.91
C ILE A 182 5.96 -5.46 -7.50
N GLY A 183 6.21 -6.53 -6.76
CA GLY A 183 5.84 -6.66 -5.35
C GLY A 183 7.05 -6.45 -4.45
N ILE A 184 6.92 -5.58 -3.46
CA ILE A 184 7.95 -5.33 -2.44
C ILE A 184 7.43 -5.84 -1.10
N SER A 185 8.31 -6.43 -0.28
CA SER A 185 7.94 -6.95 1.04
C SER A 185 6.73 -7.89 0.98
N SER A 186 5.68 -7.71 1.78
CA SER A 186 4.44 -8.51 1.72
C SER A 186 3.71 -8.43 0.38
N GLY A 187 3.98 -7.42 -0.46
CA GLY A 187 3.48 -7.35 -1.83
C GLY A 187 3.97 -8.51 -2.70
N THR A 188 5.13 -9.10 -2.39
CA THR A 188 5.62 -10.31 -3.09
C THR A 188 4.61 -11.46 -3.06
N LEU A 189 3.80 -11.56 -2.00
CA LEU A 189 2.75 -12.57 -1.86
C LEU A 189 1.60 -12.39 -2.87
N LEU A 190 1.38 -11.18 -3.38
CA LEU A 190 0.34 -10.94 -4.39
C LEU A 190 0.80 -11.40 -5.79
N GLY A 191 2.11 -11.49 -6.02
CA GLY A 191 2.70 -11.86 -7.30
C GLY A 191 3.12 -13.33 -7.43
N SER A 192 3.06 -14.11 -6.35
CA SER A 192 3.46 -15.54 -6.31
C SER A 192 2.32 -16.48 -6.66
#